data_AF-A0A962CIW1-F1
#
_entry.id   AF-A0A962CIW1-F1
#
_cell.length_a   1.000
_cell.length_b   1.000
_cell.length_c   1.000
_cell.angle_alpha   90.00
_cell.angle_beta   90.00
_cell.angle_gamma   90.00
#
_symmetry.space_group_name_H-M   'P 1'
#
loop_
_entity.id
_entity.type
_entity.pdbx_description
1 polymer ?
#
loop_
_entity_poly.entity_id
_entity_poly.type
_entity_poly.pdbx_seq_one_letter_code
_entity_poly.pdbx_strand_id
1 'polypeptide(L)' 'PLRRNVTPEEVGNVGAFLCSDLASGVTGEITYVDCGYSTVGMTGI' A
#
# COMPACT_ATOMS: atom_id res chain seq x y z
N PRO A 1 -0.53 -0.94 12.24
CA PRO A 1 0.22 -1.86 11.35
C PRO A 1 -0.28 -3.30 11.51
N LEU A 2 -0.49 -4.02 10.42
CA LEU A 2 -0.81 -5.44 10.45
C LEU A 2 0.43 -6.20 10.93
N ARG A 3 0.23 -7.16 11.85
CA ARG A 3 1.31 -7.92 12.49
C ARG A 3 1.81 -9.08 11.61
N ARG A 4 2.01 -8.79 10.33
CA ARG A 4 2.51 -9.74 9.33
C ARG A 4 3.19 -8.99 8.20
N ASN A 5 3.95 -9.72 7.40
CA ASN A 5 4.51 -9.19 6.18
C ASN A 5 3.43 -9.03 5.10
N VAL A 6 3.69 -8.07 4.21
CA VAL A 6 2.97 -7.93 2.95
C VAL A 6 3.33 -9.09 2.01
N THR A 7 2.38 -9.55 1.20
CA THR A 7 2.65 -10.54 0.14
C THR A 7 2.74 -9.88 -1.25
N PRO A 8 3.44 -10.51 -2.21
CA PRO A 8 3.48 -10.01 -3.59
C PRO A 8 2.10 -9.85 -4.23
N GLU A 9 1.15 -10.73 -3.91
CA GLU A 9 -0.22 -10.67 -4.42
C GLU A 9 -0.94 -9.40 -3.92
N GLU A 10 -0.71 -8.97 -2.69
CA GLU A 10 -1.30 -7.76 -2.14
C GLU A 10 -0.77 -6.51 -2.85
N VAL A 11 0.54 -6.46 -3.13
CA VAL A 11 1.15 -5.38 -3.93
C VAL A 11 0.61 -5.41 -5.36
N GLY A 12 0.53 -6.59 -5.97
CA GLY A 12 0.00 -6.79 -7.32
C GLY A 12 -1.46 -6.37 -7.45
N ASN A 13 -2.30 -6.68 -6.46
CA ASN A 13 -3.72 -6.31 -6.45
C ASN A 13 -3.90 -4.79 -6.40
N VAL A 14 -3.12 -4.08 -5.59
CA VAL A 14 -3.15 -2.62 -5.55
C VAL A 14 -2.65 -2.02 -6.87
N GLY A 15 -1.60 -2.59 -7.46
CA GLY A 15 -1.13 -2.20 -8.79
C GLY A 15 -2.22 -2.40 -9.86
N ALA A 16 -2.90 -3.55 -9.85
CA ALA A 16 -3.99 -3.84 -10.76
C ALA A 16 -5.17 -2.88 -10.58
N PHE A 17 -5.51 -2.53 -9.33
CA PHE A 17 -6.51 -1.49 -9.05
C PHE A 17 -6.10 -0.13 -9.64
N LEU A 18 -4.86 0.32 -9.41
CA LEU A 18 -4.37 1.60 -9.93
C LEU A 18 -4.32 1.65 -11.46
N CYS A 19 -4.09 0.51 -12.12
CA CYS A 19 -4.13 0.39 -13.58
C CYS A 19 -5.55 0.21 -14.15
N SER A 20 -6.58 0.12 -13.32
CA SER A 20 -7.97 -0.09 -13.75
C SER A 20 -8.75 1.21 -13.81
N ASP A 21 -9.90 1.19 -14.50
CA ASP A 21 -10.82 2.34 -14.58
C ASP A 21 -11.37 2.77 -13.20
N LEU A 22 -11.30 1.88 -12.20
CA LEU A 22 -11.71 2.17 -10.83
C LEU A 22 -10.83 3.22 -10.15
N ALA A 23 -9.60 3.40 -10.62
CA ALA A 23 -8.67 4.40 -10.13
C ALA A 23 -8.62 5.66 -11.00
N SER A 24 -9.61 5.89 -11.87
CA SER A 24 -9.64 7.03 -12.81
C SER A 24 -9.46 8.43 -12.19
N GLY A 25 -9.77 8.59 -10.90
CA GLY A 25 -9.56 9.82 -10.15
C GLY A 25 -8.28 9.87 -9.31
N VAL A 26 -7.47 8.81 -9.29
CA VAL A 26 -6.27 8.71 -8.44
C VAL A 26 -5.04 9.09 -9.26
N THR A 27 -4.39 10.20 -8.91
CA THR A 27 -3.22 10.72 -9.62
C THR A 27 -2.30 11.48 -8.67
N GLY A 28 -0.98 11.44 -8.92
CA GLY A 28 0.02 12.16 -8.13
C GLY A 28 0.28 11.62 -6.72
N GLU A 29 -0.32 10.49 -6.36
CA GLU A 29 -0.25 9.91 -5.01
C GLU A 29 0.80 8.80 -4.88
N ILE A 30 1.33 8.64 -3.67
CA ILE A 30 2.17 7.50 -3.27
C ILE A 30 1.32 6.54 -2.42
N THR A 31 0.97 5.39 -2.98
CA THR A 31 0.18 4.36 -2.28
C THR A 31 1.10 3.35 -1.60
N TYR A 32 1.12 3.35 -0.26
CA TYR A 32 1.88 2.36 0.52
C TYR A 32 1.12 1.05 0.66
N VAL A 33 1.80 -0.06 0.32
CA VAL A 33 1.30 -1.44 0.49
C VAL A 33 2.28 -2.19 1.37
N ASP A 34 2.27 -1.88 2.65
CA ASP A 34 3.32 -2.28 3.60
C ASP A 34 2.76 -2.73 4.95
N CYS A 35 1.48 -3.14 4.97
CA CYS A 35 0.78 -3.46 6.21
C CYS A 35 0.74 -2.29 7.22
N GLY A 36 0.85 -1.05 6.75
CA GLY A 36 0.78 0.15 7.59
C GLY A 36 2.08 0.48 8.33
N TYR A 37 3.23 -0.03 7.87
CA TYR A 37 4.54 0.29 8.43
C TYR A 37 4.88 1.78 8.27
N SER A 38 4.60 2.37 7.11
CA SER A 38 4.78 3.79 6.78
C SER A 38 4.09 4.77 7.73
N THR A 39 2.99 4.35 8.37
CA THR A 39 2.25 5.17 9.34
C THR A 39 2.79 5.07 10.76
N VAL A 40 3.72 4.16 11.01
CA VAL A 40 4.34 3.94 12.32
C VAL A 40 5.61 4.79 12.40
N GLY A 41 5.61 5.80 13.28
CA GLY A 41 6.84 6.51 13.63
C GLY A 41 7.81 5.57 14.34
N MET A 42 9.12 5.79 14.19
CA MET A 42 10.21 4.99 14.79
C MET A 42 9.89 4.61 16.24
N THR A 43 9.36 3.42 16.48
CA THR A 43 8.94 2.97 17.83
C THR A 43 10.04 2.15 18.50
N GLY A 44 11.29 2.56 18.27
CA GLY A 44 12.49 1.81 18.61
C GLY A 44 13.55 2.65 19.34
N ILE A 45 13.10 3.49 20.27
CA ILE A 45 13.83 3.87 21.50
C ILE A 45 12.89 3.71 22.69
#